data_AF-A0A3Q3WCT9-F1
#
_entry.id   AF-A0A3Q3WCT9-F1
#
_cell.length_a   1.000
_cell.length_b   1.000
_cell.length_c   1.000
_cell.angle_alpha   90.00
_cell.angle_beta   90.00
_cell.angle_gamma   90.00
#
_symmetry.space_group_name_H-M   'P 1'
#
loop_
_entity.id
_entity.type
_entity.pdbx_description
1 polymer ?
#
loop_
_entity_poly.entity_id
_entity_poly.type
_entity_poly.pdbx_seq_one_letter_code
_entity_poly.pdbx_strand_id
1 'polypeptide(L)'
;MSLNGGGSRGFYFNTVLSLARSLAAHQQAPIDKVQKLKCMCPVDFRGVYQLDERRRNAVIALGIFLVESNLQHKDVIVPYLLGLLKGLPKVQWIEESSERKGRETLPVAENFSFSLVTLLSDVAQRDDALQRQILEAVMDIMQVLQNICKNPEAHDKGI
;
A
#
# COMPACT_ATOMS: atom_id res chain seq x y z
N MET A 1 -3.68 -30.00 -13.36
CA MET A 1 -3.89 -29.20 -14.57
C MET A 1 -3.86 -27.74 -14.17
N SER A 2 -2.83 -27.00 -14.58
CA SER A 2 -2.63 -25.59 -14.19
C SER A 2 -3.68 -24.71 -14.83
N LEU A 3 -4.38 -23.93 -14.01
CA LEU A 3 -5.27 -22.86 -14.45
C LEU A 3 -4.41 -21.71 -15.00
N ASN A 4 -4.01 -21.83 -16.26
CA ASN A 4 -3.40 -20.76 -17.05
C ASN A 4 -4.43 -19.65 -17.29
N GLY A 5 -4.48 -18.68 -16.38
CA GLY A 5 -5.25 -17.44 -16.54
C GLY A 5 -4.49 -16.17 -16.12
N GLY A 6 -3.21 -16.28 -15.76
CA GLY A 6 -2.39 -15.16 -15.26
C GLY A 6 -1.74 -14.33 -16.38
N GLY A 7 -2.51 -13.85 -17.35
CA GLY A 7 -1.98 -13.01 -18.44
C GLY A 7 -1.48 -11.66 -17.93
N SER A 8 -0.16 -11.39 -18.07
CA SER A 8 0.57 -10.13 -17.78
C SER A 8 0.48 -9.53 -16.35
N ARG A 9 -0.69 -9.56 -15.71
CA ARG A 9 -1.00 -8.99 -14.38
C ARG A 9 -0.23 -9.68 -13.27
N GLY A 10 -0.28 -11.01 -13.22
CA GLY A 10 0.53 -11.79 -12.28
C GLY A 10 2.03 -11.66 -12.53
N PHE A 11 2.44 -11.47 -13.80
CA PHE A 11 3.85 -11.33 -14.17
C PHE A 11 4.48 -10.05 -13.60
N TYR A 12 3.78 -8.90 -13.68
CA TYR A 12 4.28 -7.64 -13.11
C TYR A 12 4.42 -7.74 -11.59
N PHE A 13 3.37 -8.18 -10.89
CA PHE A 13 3.44 -8.32 -9.43
C PHE A 13 4.57 -9.24 -9.01
N ASN A 14 4.69 -10.42 -9.63
CA ASN A 14 5.77 -11.37 -9.34
C ASN A 14 7.14 -10.75 -9.57
N THR A 15 7.32 -9.96 -10.63
CA THR A 15 8.59 -9.30 -10.93
C THR A 15 8.96 -8.25 -9.88
N VAL A 16 8.02 -7.37 -9.52
CA VAL A 16 8.27 -6.32 -8.52
C VAL A 16 8.48 -6.92 -7.13
N LEU A 17 7.74 -7.98 -6.80
CA LEU A 17 7.92 -8.74 -5.56
C LEU A 17 9.27 -9.45 -5.52
N SER A 18 9.69 -10.11 -6.60
CA SER A 18 11.00 -10.73 -6.69
C SER A 18 12.13 -9.72 -6.52
N LEU A 19 11.99 -8.51 -7.09
CA LEU A 19 12.93 -7.41 -6.85
C LEU A 19 12.98 -7.02 -5.37
N ALA A 20 11.82 -6.80 -4.73
CA ALA A 20 11.74 -6.46 -3.31
C ALA A 20 12.43 -7.50 -2.42
N ARG A 21 12.14 -8.79 -2.64
CA ARG A 21 12.76 -9.89 -1.88
C ARG A 21 14.26 -10.03 -2.13
N SER A 22 14.68 -9.87 -3.38
CA SER A 22 16.10 -9.87 -3.72
C SER A 22 16.84 -8.73 -3.01
N LEU A 23 16.25 -7.53 -2.94
CA LEU A 23 16.81 -6.41 -2.19
C LEU A 23 16.83 -6.69 -0.68
N ALA A 24 15.78 -7.31 -0.14
CA ALA A 24 15.68 -7.63 1.28
C ALA A 24 16.70 -8.68 1.74
N ALA A 25 17.12 -9.58 0.85
CA ALA A 25 18.18 -10.55 1.13
C ALA A 25 19.58 -9.93 1.31
N HIS A 26 19.79 -8.68 0.90
CA HIS A 26 21.04 -7.98 1.18
C HIS A 26 21.09 -7.50 2.64
N GLN A 27 22.20 -7.75 3.32
CA GLN A 27 22.45 -7.24 4.68
C GLN A 27 22.38 -5.70 4.74
N GLN A 28 22.80 -5.03 3.66
CA GLN A 28 22.65 -3.60 3.44
C GLN A 28 22.25 -3.37 1.98
N ALA A 29 20.95 -3.19 1.74
CA ALA A 29 20.40 -2.93 0.42
C ALA A 29 20.82 -1.51 -0.04
N PRO A 30 21.37 -1.36 -1.26
CA PRO A 30 21.71 -0.04 -1.79
C PRO A 30 20.47 0.86 -1.92
N ILE A 31 20.52 2.07 -1.33
CA ILE A 31 19.39 3.00 -1.30
C ILE A 31 18.91 3.39 -2.70
N ASP A 32 19.81 3.51 -3.67
CA ASP A 32 19.47 3.83 -5.07
C ASP A 32 18.57 2.76 -5.71
N LYS A 33 18.74 1.49 -5.33
CA LYS A 33 17.92 0.38 -5.82
C LYS A 33 16.57 0.34 -5.11
N VAL A 34 16.55 0.62 -3.80
CA VAL A 34 15.31 0.73 -3.02
C VAL A 34 14.48 1.93 -3.48
N GLN A 35 15.13 3.04 -3.83
CA GLN A 35 14.48 4.21 -4.41
C GLN A 35 13.82 3.89 -5.76
N LYS A 36 14.43 3.05 -6.62
CA LYS A 36 13.78 2.61 -7.86
C LYS A 36 12.48 1.87 -7.60
N LEU A 37 12.44 1.01 -6.57
CA LEU A 37 11.21 0.34 -6.15
C LEU A 37 10.18 1.35 -5.64
N LYS A 38 10.60 2.31 -4.80
CA LYS A 38 9.74 3.40 -4.32
C LYS A 38 9.21 4.29 -5.46
N CYS A 39 9.97 4.54 -6.52
CA CYS A 39 9.54 5.32 -7.67
C CYS A 39 8.42 4.67 -8.49
N MET A 40 8.18 3.36 -8.31
CA MET A 40 7.05 2.66 -8.93
C MET A 40 5.74 2.82 -8.14
N CYS A 41 5.84 3.33 -6.90
CA CYS A 41 4.70 3.57 -6.03
C CYS A 41 3.97 4.88 -6.44
N PRO A 42 2.69 5.06 -6.07
CA PRO A 42 1.97 6.30 -6.35
C PRO A 42 2.63 7.47 -5.63
N VAL A 43 2.56 8.65 -6.25
CA VAL A 43 2.99 9.91 -5.64
C VAL A 43 1.78 10.69 -5.17
N ASP A 44 1.95 11.43 -4.08
CA ASP A 44 0.93 12.39 -3.64
C ASP A 44 0.86 13.55 -4.62
N PHE A 45 -0.34 13.83 -5.13
CA PHE A 45 -0.62 15.03 -5.88
C PHE A 45 -1.71 15.83 -5.16
N ARG A 46 -1.29 16.85 -4.40
CA ARG A 46 -2.19 17.75 -3.64
C ARG A 46 -3.11 17.03 -2.65
N GLY A 47 -2.62 15.99 -1.98
CA GLY A 47 -3.36 15.18 -1.01
C GLY A 47 -4.21 14.07 -1.64
N VAL A 48 -4.02 13.78 -2.93
CA VAL A 48 -4.75 12.76 -3.67
C VAL A 48 -3.76 11.80 -4.31
N TYR A 49 -3.93 10.50 -4.02
CA TYR A 49 -3.21 9.43 -4.67
C TYR A 49 -4.07 8.81 -5.78
N GLN A 50 -3.44 8.39 -6.86
CA GLN A 50 -4.07 7.59 -7.90
C GLN A 50 -3.51 6.17 -7.85
N LEU A 51 -4.40 5.20 -7.61
CA LEU A 51 -4.06 3.80 -7.41
C LEU A 51 -4.63 2.93 -8.52
N ASP A 52 -3.80 2.64 -9.52
CA ASP A 52 -3.99 1.51 -10.45
C ASP A 52 -3.41 0.20 -9.87
N GLU A 53 -3.59 -0.91 -10.58
CA GLU A 53 -3.09 -2.22 -10.13
C GLU A 53 -1.57 -2.25 -9.94
N ARG A 54 -0.81 -1.64 -10.84
CA ARG A 54 0.66 -1.65 -10.79
C ARG A 54 1.19 -0.86 -9.60
N ARG A 55 0.61 0.30 -9.33
CA ARG A 55 0.96 1.17 -8.21
C ARG A 55 0.63 0.51 -6.88
N ARG A 56 -0.52 -0.15 -6.76
CA ARG A 56 -0.88 -0.95 -5.56
C ARG A 56 0.13 -2.07 -5.32
N ASN A 57 0.42 -2.85 -6.36
CA ASN A 57 1.40 -3.93 -6.32
C ASN A 57 2.80 -3.45 -5.90
N ALA A 58 3.24 -2.28 -6.38
CA ALA A 58 4.50 -1.68 -5.98
C ALA A 58 4.55 -1.29 -4.50
N VAL A 59 3.46 -0.73 -3.95
CA VAL A 59 3.38 -0.40 -2.52
C VAL A 59 3.49 -1.66 -1.66
N ILE A 60 2.76 -2.72 -2.03
CA ILE A 60 2.82 -3.99 -1.29
C ILE A 60 4.22 -4.57 -1.33
N ALA A 61 4.86 -4.59 -2.50
CA ALA A 61 6.24 -5.05 -2.63
C ALA A 61 7.24 -4.20 -1.82
N LEU A 62 7.07 -2.87 -1.78
CA LEU A 62 7.91 -1.98 -0.96
C LEU A 62 7.74 -2.27 0.55
N GLY A 63 6.51 -2.51 1.01
CA GLY A 63 6.26 -2.92 2.39
C GLY A 63 6.85 -4.28 2.72
N ILE A 64 6.75 -5.25 1.81
CA ILE A 64 7.38 -6.57 1.97
C ILE A 64 8.90 -6.43 2.07
N PHE A 65 9.53 -5.60 1.21
CA PHE A 65 10.96 -5.28 1.36
C PHE A 65 11.27 -4.73 2.76
N LEU A 66 10.51 -3.75 3.24
CA LEU A 66 10.73 -3.13 4.54
C LEU A 66 10.69 -4.17 5.67
N VAL A 67 9.69 -5.05 5.66
CA VAL A 67 9.51 -6.09 6.69
C VAL A 67 10.57 -7.19 6.55
N GLU A 68 10.77 -7.76 5.36
CA GLU A 68 11.72 -8.87 5.16
C GLU A 68 13.19 -8.44 5.32
N SER A 69 13.53 -7.17 5.06
CA SER A 69 14.89 -6.62 5.23
C SER A 69 15.25 -6.27 6.67
N ASN A 70 14.36 -6.51 7.63
CA ASN A 70 14.47 -6.05 9.01
C ASN A 70 14.54 -4.52 9.14
N LEU A 71 13.59 -3.84 8.48
CA LEU A 71 13.35 -2.38 8.55
C LEU A 71 14.48 -1.51 7.96
N GLN A 72 15.17 -1.97 6.92
CA GLN A 72 16.14 -1.12 6.22
C GLN A 72 15.43 0.08 5.55
N HIS A 73 16.08 1.25 5.59
CA HIS A 73 15.58 2.51 5.03
C HIS A 73 14.20 2.95 5.56
N LYS A 74 13.87 2.56 6.80
CA LYS A 74 12.60 2.88 7.47
C LYS A 74 12.32 4.38 7.57
N ASP A 75 13.37 5.20 7.68
CA ASP A 75 13.34 6.66 7.71
C ASP A 75 12.77 7.28 6.43
N VAL A 76 12.85 6.57 5.30
CA VAL A 76 12.28 7.00 4.02
C VAL A 76 10.95 6.32 3.73
N ILE A 77 10.85 5.02 4.02
CA ILE A 77 9.70 4.21 3.60
C ILE A 77 8.51 4.39 4.53
N VAL A 78 8.71 4.44 5.85
CA VAL A 78 7.60 4.53 6.81
C VAL A 78 6.82 5.84 6.69
N PRO A 79 7.47 7.02 6.58
CA PRO A 79 6.75 8.28 6.34
C PRO A 79 5.91 8.24 5.07
N TYR A 80 6.41 7.60 4.01
CA TYR A 80 5.68 7.43 2.76
C TYR A 80 4.43 6.55 2.95
N LEU A 81 4.55 5.39 3.60
CA LEU A 81 3.42 4.49 3.86
C LEU A 81 2.36 5.13 4.76
N LEU A 82 2.77 5.88 5.78
CA LEU A 82 1.86 6.64 6.65
C LEU A 82 1.16 7.78 5.90
N GLY A 83 1.88 8.48 5.01
CA GLY A 83 1.28 9.48 4.12
C GLY A 83 0.21 8.87 3.21
N LEU A 84 0.47 7.68 2.67
CA LEU A 84 -0.50 6.96 1.86
C LEU A 84 -1.71 6.49 2.66
N LEU A 85 -1.51 5.97 3.88
CA LEU A 85 -2.60 5.58 4.81
C LEU A 85 -3.54 6.76 5.06
N LYS A 86 -2.98 7.93 5.37
CA LYS A 86 -3.76 9.16 5.61
C LYS A 86 -4.48 9.67 4.36
N GLY A 87 -3.96 9.34 3.17
CA GLY A 87 -4.56 9.70 1.88
C GLY A 87 -5.68 8.77 1.42
N LEU A 88 -5.88 7.60 2.05
CA LEU A 88 -6.88 6.62 1.63
C LEU A 88 -8.31 7.16 1.46
N PRO A 89 -8.84 8.07 2.32
CA PRO A 89 -10.20 8.59 2.16
C PRO A 89 -10.41 9.41 0.89
N LYS A 90 -9.34 9.93 0.28
CA LYS A 90 -9.39 10.79 -0.91
C LYS A 90 -8.80 10.13 -2.15
N VAL A 91 -8.39 8.87 -2.04
CA VAL A 91 -7.68 8.18 -3.11
C VAL A 91 -8.59 7.93 -4.31
N GLN A 92 -8.05 8.12 -5.50
CA GLN A 92 -8.71 7.76 -6.75
C GLN A 92 -8.34 6.32 -7.10
N TRP A 93 -9.33 5.42 -7.00
CA TRP A 93 -9.20 4.03 -7.38
C TRP A 93 -9.38 3.90 -8.88
N ILE A 94 -8.30 3.52 -9.57
CA ILE A 94 -8.34 3.20 -11.00
C ILE A 94 -8.53 1.69 -11.08
N GLU A 95 -9.78 1.28 -11.29
CA GLU A 95 -10.12 -0.11 -11.54
C GLU A 95 -10.05 -0.38 -13.04
N GLU A 96 -9.18 -1.31 -13.46
CA GLU A 96 -9.31 -1.90 -14.80
C GLU A 96 -10.61 -2.71 -14.79
N SER A 97 -11.51 -2.44 -15.75
CA SER A 97 -12.82 -3.08 -15.89
C SER A 97 -12.66 -4.59 -16.00
N SER A 98 -12.70 -5.29 -14.87
CA SER A 98 -12.77 -6.75 -14.85
C SER A 98 -14.23 -7.12 -14.82
N GLU A 99 -14.79 -7.47 -15.98
CA GLU A 99 -16.12 -8.05 -16.19
C GLU A 99 -16.31 -9.41 -15.46
N ARG A 100 -15.46 -9.74 -14.48
CA ARG A 100 -15.32 -11.07 -13.86
C ARG A 100 -14.97 -11.03 -12.37
N LYS A 101 -15.38 -10.01 -11.61
CA LYS A 101 -15.39 -10.15 -10.15
C LYS A 101 -16.68 -10.84 -9.73
N GLY A 102 -16.56 -12.13 -9.40
CA GLY A 102 -17.65 -12.89 -8.81
C GLY A 102 -18.09 -12.29 -7.48
N ARG A 103 -19.30 -12.62 -7.03
CA ARG A 103 -19.92 -12.11 -5.79
C ARG A 103 -19.09 -12.29 -4.50
N GLU A 104 -17.99 -13.04 -4.53
CA GLU A 104 -17.18 -13.40 -3.36
C GLU A 104 -15.85 -12.62 -3.22
N THR A 105 -15.52 -11.71 -4.13
CA THR A 105 -14.27 -10.93 -4.03
C THR A 105 -14.50 -9.58 -3.35
N LEU A 106 -13.73 -9.30 -2.30
CA LEU A 106 -13.72 -7.99 -1.64
C LEU A 106 -13.39 -6.85 -2.63
N PRO A 107 -13.89 -5.63 -2.41
CA PRO A 107 -13.49 -4.43 -3.15
C PRO A 107 -11.97 -4.23 -3.16
N VAL A 108 -11.44 -3.61 -4.22
CA VAL A 108 -9.99 -3.33 -4.33
C VAL A 108 -9.52 -2.45 -3.19
N ALA A 109 -10.34 -1.46 -2.83
CA ALA A 109 -10.06 -0.53 -1.76
C ALA A 109 -9.84 -1.25 -0.43
N GLU A 110 -10.70 -2.21 -0.10
CA GLU A 110 -10.61 -2.99 1.14
C GLU A 110 -9.37 -3.89 1.14
N ASN A 111 -9.14 -4.65 0.07
CA ASN A 111 -7.97 -5.54 -0.03
C ASN A 111 -6.65 -4.77 0.13
N PHE A 112 -6.53 -3.61 -0.52
CA PHE A 112 -5.33 -2.79 -0.45
C PHE A 112 -5.15 -2.17 0.94
N SER A 113 -6.22 -1.58 1.48
CA SER A 113 -6.18 -0.94 2.80
C SER A 113 -5.83 -1.94 3.90
N PHE A 114 -6.43 -3.14 3.85
CA PHE A 114 -6.10 -4.23 4.75
C PHE A 114 -4.61 -4.58 4.66
N SER A 115 -4.11 -4.83 3.45
CA SER A 115 -2.70 -5.20 3.24
C SER A 115 -1.73 -4.11 3.72
N LEU A 116 -2.04 -2.84 3.47
CA LEU A 116 -1.23 -1.70 3.93
C LEU A 116 -1.19 -1.63 5.46
N VAL A 117 -2.34 -1.77 6.12
CA VAL A 117 -2.42 -1.76 7.59
C VAL A 117 -1.72 -2.97 8.20
N THR A 118 -1.81 -4.16 7.58
CA THR A 118 -1.07 -5.35 8.01
C THR A 118 0.44 -5.12 7.96
N LEU A 119 0.95 -4.57 6.85
CA LEU A 119 2.37 -4.25 6.70
C LEU A 119 2.83 -3.23 7.76
N LEU A 120 2.05 -2.17 7.99
CA LEU A 120 2.35 -1.20 9.03
C LEU A 120 2.30 -1.82 10.44
N SER A 121 1.39 -2.75 10.68
CA SER A 121 1.30 -3.48 11.96
C SER A 121 2.52 -4.37 12.20
N ASP A 122 3.06 -5.01 11.15
CA ASP A 122 4.30 -5.78 11.24
C ASP A 122 5.51 -4.89 11.54
N VAL A 123 5.54 -3.67 10.99
CA VAL A 123 6.58 -2.67 11.33
C VAL A 123 6.44 -2.22 12.78
N ALA A 124 5.22 -1.92 13.24
CA ALA A 124 4.93 -1.50 14.60
C ALA A 124 5.30 -2.55 15.65
N GLN A 125 5.23 -3.84 15.31
CA GLN A 125 5.66 -4.93 16.19
C GLN A 125 7.19 -5.06 16.32
N ARG A 126 7.95 -4.52 15.36
CA ARG A 126 9.41 -4.68 15.28
C ARG A 126 10.19 -3.44 15.74
N ASP A 127 9.52 -2.30 15.88
CA ASP A 127 10.14 -1.04 16.27
C ASP A 127 9.22 -0.22 17.18
N ASP A 128 9.54 -0.20 18.47
CA ASP A 128 8.77 0.50 19.51
C ASP A 128 8.68 2.01 19.25
N ALA A 129 9.69 2.61 18.60
CA ALA A 129 9.68 4.03 18.29
C ALA A 129 8.64 4.36 17.21
N LEU A 130 8.39 3.43 16.28
CA LEU A 130 7.40 3.57 15.22
C LEU A 130 6.02 3.09 15.64
N GLN A 131 5.92 2.21 16.64
CA GLN A 131 4.67 1.62 17.10
C GLN A 131 3.60 2.66 17.42
N ARG A 132 3.95 3.63 18.28
CA ARG A 132 3.02 4.71 18.66
C ARG A 132 2.55 5.50 17.44
N GLN A 133 3.49 5.90 16.59
CA GLN A 133 3.19 6.69 15.39
C GLN A 133 2.23 5.97 14.44
N ILE A 134 2.42 4.67 14.26
CA ILE A 134 1.58 3.84 13.38
C ILE A 134 0.18 3.68 13.97
N LEU A 135 0.07 3.37 15.26
CA LEU A 135 -1.23 3.22 15.93
C LEU A 135 -2.03 4.52 15.94
N GLU A 136 -1.37 5.66 16.22
CA GLU A 136 -2.00 6.98 16.15
C GLU A 136 -2.54 7.26 14.74
N ALA A 137 -1.74 6.99 13.69
CA ALA A 137 -2.20 7.18 12.30
C ALA A 137 -3.37 6.27 11.92
N VAL A 138 -3.41 5.04 12.43
CA VAL A 138 -4.54 4.10 12.23
C VAL A 138 -5.79 4.59 12.98
N MET A 139 -5.65 5.10 14.20
CA MET A 139 -6.79 5.67 14.94
C MET A 139 -7.33 6.94 14.27
N ASP A 140 -6.44 7.82 13.83
CA ASP A 140 -6.80 9.03 13.09
C ASP A 140 -7.63 8.69 11.84
N ILE A 141 -7.20 7.70 11.06
CA ILE A 141 -7.91 7.33 9.84
C ILE A 141 -9.26 6.67 10.13
N MET A 142 -9.35 5.83 11.16
CA MET A 142 -10.62 5.26 11.61
C MET A 142 -11.60 6.36 12.03
N GLN A 143 -11.13 7.41 12.70
CA GLN A 143 -11.97 8.54 13.09
C GLN A 143 -12.47 9.34 11.87
N VAL A 144 -11.61 9.56 10.88
CA VAL A 144 -12.00 10.20 9.61
C VAL A 144 -13.07 9.37 8.90
N LEU A 145 -12.84 8.06 8.73
CA LEU A 145 -13.80 7.17 8.08
C LEU A 145 -15.13 7.10 8.84
N GLN A 146 -15.09 7.08 10.18
CA GLN A 146 -16.31 7.14 10.99
C GLN A 146 -17.09 8.44 10.75
N ASN A 147 -16.42 9.57 10.62
CA ASN A 147 -17.07 10.86 10.35
C ASN A 147 -17.72 10.88 8.96
N ILE A 148 -17.08 10.26 7.96
CA ILE A 148 -17.66 10.09 6.61
C ILE A 148 -18.94 9.26 6.69
N CYS A 149 -18.91 8.13 7.41
CA CYS A 149 -20.10 7.28 7.59
C CYS A 149 -21.24 7.99 8.33
N LYS A 150 -20.92 8.88 9.28
CA LYS A 150 -21.92 9.66 10.03
C LYS A 150 -22.54 10.79 9.18
N ASN A 151 -21.78 11.35 8.24
CA ASN A 151 -22.18 12.50 7.42
C ASN A 151 -21.92 12.27 5.92
N PRO A 152 -22.62 11.30 5.28
CA PRO A 152 -22.35 10.93 3.89
C PRO A 152 -22.59 12.09 2.91
N GLU A 153 -23.61 12.92 3.15
CA GLU A 153 -24.00 14.02 2.26
C GLU A 153 -22.99 15.19 2.22
N ALA A 154 -22.15 15.33 3.23
CA ALA A 154 -21.13 16.37 3.29
C ALA A 154 -19.92 16.03 2.40
N HIS A 155 -19.71 14.76 2.09
CA HIS A 155 -18.52 14.27 1.37
C HIS A 155 -18.74 14.12 -0.14
N ASP A 156 -20.01 14.14 -0.59
CA ASP A 156 -20.39 14.00 -2.00
C ASP A 156 -20.36 15.35 -2.77
N LYS A 157 -20.35 16.48 -2.05
CA LYS A 157 -20.35 17.84 -2.64
C LYS A 157 -18.97 18.39 -3.03
N GLY A 158 -17.93 17.55 -3.01
CA GLY A 158 -16.53 17.95 -3.17
C GLY A 158 -15.80 17.39 -4.38
N ILE A 159 -16.50 16.75 -5.34
CA ILE A 159 -15.94 16.23 -6.59
C ILE A 159 -16.41 17.09 -7.76
#